data_AF-A0A2E9LGQ4-F1
#
_entry.id   AF-A0A2E9LGQ4-F1
#
_cell.length_a   1.000
_cell.length_b   1.000
_cell.length_c   1.000
_cell.angle_alpha   90.00
_cell.angle_beta   90.00
_cell.angle_gamma   90.00
#
_symmetry.space_group_name_H-M   'P 1'
#
loop_
_entity.id
_entity.type
_entity.pdbx_description
1 polymer ?
#
loop_
_entity_poly.entity_id
_entity_poly.type
_entity_poly.pdbx_seq_one_letter_code
_entity_poly.pdbx_strand_id
1 'polypeptide(L)'
;MVQETIFQHWIFTQFALPFLLIFAVLYGILEKTKILGDGKHQINAIVSFVVGLIFVSAVHPKEIVGNLILFLTVALVVVFVALLLWGFIKGKVEIGGNMENVLMGVVIVAVIAAIFWSMGIDMGAIDLLFNQSWSNTLWTNVAFVVVIAIAIALVLRKSKD
;
A
#
# COMPACT_ATOMS: atom_id res chain seq x y z
N MET A 1 -4.87 -31.77 5.39
CA MET A 1 -4.96 -31.00 6.65
C MET A 1 -4.06 -29.80 6.47
N VAL A 2 -4.58 -28.58 6.38
CA VAL A 2 -3.74 -27.37 6.26
C VAL A 2 -3.02 -27.19 7.59
N GLN A 3 -1.70 -27.08 7.56
CA GLN A 3 -0.88 -26.95 8.75
C GLN A 3 -0.95 -25.49 9.22
N GLU A 4 -1.57 -25.25 10.38
CA GLU A 4 -1.61 -23.91 10.95
C GLU A 4 -0.22 -23.48 11.41
N THR A 5 0.24 -22.34 10.91
CA THR A 5 1.48 -21.71 11.37
C THR A 5 1.24 -21.02 12.71
N ILE A 6 2.31 -20.80 13.49
CA ILE A 6 2.23 -20.14 14.80
C ILE A 6 1.55 -18.76 14.73
N PHE A 7 1.66 -18.05 13.60
CA PHE A 7 1.08 -16.73 13.39
C PHE A 7 -0.39 -16.76 12.96
N GLN A 8 -0.89 -17.92 12.51
CA GLN A 8 -2.30 -18.13 12.15
C GLN A 8 -3.14 -18.54 13.36
N HIS A 9 -2.50 -18.97 14.44
CA HIS A 9 -3.17 -19.36 15.66
C HIS A 9 -4.06 -18.22 16.20
N TRP A 10 -5.27 -18.57 16.67
CA TRP A 10 -6.30 -17.62 17.10
C TRP A 10 -5.81 -16.60 18.14
N ILE A 11 -4.87 -16.98 19.01
CA ILE A 11 -4.32 -16.08 20.02
C ILE A 11 -3.50 -14.94 19.41
N PHE A 12 -2.88 -15.14 18.24
CA PHE A 12 -2.16 -14.09 17.54
C PHE A 12 -3.12 -13.25 16.70
N THR A 13 -3.95 -13.91 15.89
CA THR A 13 -4.83 -13.22 14.93
C THR A 13 -5.97 -12.45 15.60
N GLN A 14 -6.52 -12.96 16.71
CA GLN A 14 -7.67 -12.35 17.38
C GLN A 14 -7.33 -11.55 18.63
N PHE A 15 -6.12 -11.73 19.20
CA PHE A 15 -5.74 -11.08 20.45
C PHE A 15 -4.43 -10.30 20.32
N ALA A 16 -3.30 -10.96 20.08
CA ALA A 16 -1.99 -10.31 20.17
C ALA A 16 -1.78 -9.25 19.08
N LEU A 17 -2.12 -9.53 17.83
CA LEU A 17 -1.93 -8.59 16.71
C LEU A 17 -2.83 -7.35 16.83
N PRO A 18 -4.16 -7.47 17.07
CA PRO A 18 -5.00 -6.30 17.33
C PRO A 18 -4.53 -5.48 18.54
N PHE A 19 -4.14 -6.15 19.63
CA PHE A 19 -3.60 -5.50 20.83
C PHE A 19 -2.35 -4.68 20.51
N LEU A 20 -1.35 -5.30 19.89
CA LEU A 20 -0.08 -4.65 19.56
C LEU A 20 -0.27 -3.47 18.62
N LEU A 21 -1.18 -3.59 17.66
CA LEU A 21 -1.49 -2.50 16.73
C LEU A 21 -2.10 -1.30 17.45
N ILE A 22 -3.13 -1.51 18.28
CA ILE A 22 -3.75 -0.43 19.05
C ILE A 22 -2.75 0.17 20.03
N PHE A 23 -2.01 -0.66 20.75
CA PHE A 23 -0.96 -0.23 21.67
C PHE A 23 0.06 0.69 20.99
N ALA A 24 0.63 0.24 19.87
CA ALA A 24 1.68 0.98 19.16
C ALA A 24 1.15 2.29 18.56
N VAL A 25 -0.06 2.26 17.97
CA VAL A 25 -0.68 3.45 17.37
C VAL A 25 -1.02 4.47 18.45
N LEU A 26 -1.67 4.07 19.55
CA LEU A 26 -2.00 4.98 20.65
C LEU A 26 -0.72 5.56 21.27
N TYR A 27 0.29 4.72 21.47
CA TYR A 27 1.57 5.17 22.03
C TYR A 27 2.22 6.22 21.13
N GLY A 28 2.30 5.97 19.82
CA GLY A 28 2.84 6.91 18.85
C GLY A 28 2.05 8.22 18.79
N ILE A 29 0.72 8.16 18.90
CA ILE A 29 -0.14 9.35 18.96
C ILE A 29 0.14 10.15 20.23
N LEU A 30 0.15 9.52 21.41
CA LEU A 30 0.41 10.20 22.69
C LEU A 30 1.81 10.82 22.72
N GLU A 31 2.80 10.12 22.17
CA GLU A 31 4.18 10.60 22.09
C GLU A 31 4.33 11.81 21.17
N LYS A 32 3.65 11.79 20.01
CA LYS A 32 3.69 12.90 19.05
C LYS A 32 2.87 14.11 19.51
N THR A 33 1.74 13.86 20.17
CA THR A 33 0.82 14.93 20.62
C THR A 33 1.17 15.50 21.99
N LYS A 34 1.98 14.78 22.79
CA LYS A 34 2.42 15.23 24.11
C LYS A 34 1.28 15.56 25.07
N ILE A 35 0.11 14.94 24.89
CA ILE A 35 -1.11 15.20 25.66
C ILE A 35 -0.90 14.98 27.17
N LEU A 36 -0.09 13.98 27.53
CA LEU A 36 0.21 13.64 28.93
C LEU A 36 1.46 14.35 29.47
N GLY A 37 2.04 15.27 28.69
CA GLY A 37 3.24 16.03 29.02
C GLY A 37 4.49 15.54 28.30
N ASP A 38 5.46 16.45 28.20
CA ASP A 38 6.76 16.20 27.57
C ASP A 38 7.61 15.17 28.35
N GLY A 39 8.21 14.23 27.62
CA GLY A 39 9.11 13.22 28.18
C GLY A 39 8.42 12.15 29.03
N LYS A 40 7.09 12.05 29.00
CA LYS A 40 6.31 11.08 29.79
C LYS A 40 6.15 9.72 29.10
N HIS A 41 7.24 9.18 28.56
CA HIS A 41 7.24 7.92 27.79
C HIS A 41 6.64 6.73 28.56
N GLN A 42 6.95 6.61 29.86
CA GLN A 42 6.44 5.52 30.70
C GLN A 42 4.92 5.61 30.87
N ILE A 43 4.39 6.82 31.07
CA ILE A 43 2.95 7.05 31.23
C ILE A 43 2.25 6.78 29.89
N ASN A 44 2.80 7.27 28.78
CA ASN A 44 2.27 7.01 27.44
C ASN A 44 2.19 5.49 27.15
N ALA A 45 3.23 4.74 27.51
CA ALA A 45 3.25 3.29 27.34
C ALA A 45 2.21 2.59 28.22
N ILE A 46 2.13 2.92 29.51
CA ILE A 46 1.16 2.32 30.44
C ILE A 46 -0.28 2.61 29.98
N VAL A 47 -0.58 3.85 29.61
CA VAL A 47 -1.93 4.24 29.14
C VAL A 47 -2.27 3.49 27.86
N SER A 48 -1.37 3.46 26.88
CA SER A 48 -1.60 2.75 25.61
C SER A 48 -1.75 1.26 25.82
N PHE A 49 -1.02 0.67 26.78
CA PHE A 49 -1.10 -0.74 27.12
C PHE A 49 -2.46 -1.09 27.73
N VAL A 50 -2.91 -0.31 28.71
CA VAL A 50 -4.23 -0.50 29.35
C VAL A 50 -5.35 -0.32 28.32
N VAL A 51 -5.28 0.72 27.48
CA VAL A 51 -6.27 0.95 26.41
C VAL A 51 -6.28 -0.19 25.41
N GLY A 52 -5.11 -0.69 25.00
CA GLY A 52 -5.00 -1.86 24.11
C GLY A 52 -5.63 -3.12 24.70
N LEU A 53 -5.44 -3.39 26.00
CA LEU A 53 -6.07 -4.54 26.66
C LEU A 53 -7.60 -4.41 26.77
N ILE A 54 -8.09 -3.21 27.11
CA ILE A 54 -9.54 -2.91 27.14
C ILE A 54 -10.12 -3.06 25.73
N PHE A 55 -9.38 -2.65 24.71
CA PHE A 55 -9.82 -2.74 23.33
C PHE A 55 -10.07 -4.19 22.90
N VAL A 56 -9.12 -5.08 23.21
CA VAL A 56 -9.19 -6.49 22.79
C VAL A 56 -10.17 -7.32 23.63
N SER A 57 -10.52 -6.87 24.83
CA SER A 57 -11.58 -7.52 25.62
C SER A 57 -12.99 -7.27 25.06
N ALA A 58 -13.18 -6.28 24.19
CA ALA A 58 -14.46 -5.97 23.57
C ALA A 58 -14.69 -6.76 22.26
N VAL A 59 -15.84 -7.43 22.16
CA VAL A 59 -16.16 -8.39 21.06
C VAL A 59 -16.40 -7.71 19.70
N HIS A 60 -16.89 -6.48 19.67
CA HIS A 60 -17.14 -5.76 18.39
C HIS A 60 -15.92 -5.01 17.84
N PRO A 61 -15.14 -4.28 18.67
CA PRO A 61 -13.96 -3.56 18.21
C PRO A 61 -12.88 -4.46 17.55
N LYS A 62 -12.78 -5.73 17.95
CA LYS A 62 -11.87 -6.71 17.34
C LYS A 62 -12.18 -7.02 15.86
N GLU A 63 -13.46 -7.05 15.47
CA GLU A 63 -13.87 -7.32 14.09
C GLU A 63 -13.57 -6.12 13.20
N ILE A 64 -13.82 -4.92 13.72
CA ILE A 64 -13.47 -3.66 13.05
C ILE A 64 -11.94 -3.58 12.86
N VAL A 65 -11.15 -3.92 13.88
CA VAL A 65 -9.69 -3.91 13.75
C VAL A 65 -9.16 -5.00 12.84
N GLY A 66 -9.77 -6.19 12.78
CA GLY A 66 -9.43 -7.18 11.77
C GLY A 66 -9.51 -6.62 10.35
N ASN A 67 -10.59 -5.90 10.05
CA ASN A 67 -10.77 -5.23 8.76
C ASN A 67 -9.80 -4.05 8.56
N LEU A 68 -9.53 -3.27 9.61
CA LEU A 68 -8.56 -2.19 9.57
C LEU A 68 -7.12 -2.69 9.39
N ILE A 69 -6.75 -3.85 9.95
CA ILE A 69 -5.41 -4.45 9.77
C ILE A 69 -5.19 -4.74 8.28
N LEU A 70 -6.17 -5.34 7.61
CA LEU A 70 -6.10 -5.61 6.18
C LEU A 70 -5.90 -4.29 5.40
N PHE A 71 -6.73 -3.29 5.68
CA PHE A 71 -6.64 -1.98 5.05
C PHE A 71 -5.31 -1.28 5.33
N LEU A 72 -4.84 -1.25 6.58
CA LEU A 72 -3.62 -0.56 6.99
C LEU A 72 -2.38 -1.24 6.41
N THR A 73 -2.37 -2.58 6.36
CA THR A 73 -1.27 -3.36 5.77
C THR A 73 -1.18 -3.07 4.28
N VAL A 74 -2.30 -3.11 3.57
CA VAL A 74 -2.32 -2.78 2.14
C VAL A 74 -1.93 -1.32 1.92
N ALA A 75 -2.53 -0.39 2.66
CA ALA A 75 -2.22 1.04 2.53
C ALA A 75 -0.73 1.32 2.78
N LEU A 76 -0.10 0.67 3.77
CA LEU A 76 1.31 0.84 4.08
C LEU A 76 2.21 0.27 2.97
N VAL A 77 1.90 -0.92 2.45
CA VAL A 77 2.59 -1.49 1.28
C VAL A 77 2.45 -0.58 0.06
N VAL A 78 1.25 -0.06 -0.19
CA VAL A 78 0.96 0.82 -1.31
C VAL A 78 1.71 2.15 -1.18
N VAL A 79 1.70 2.78 0.00
CA VAL A 79 2.48 4.00 0.27
C VAL A 79 3.98 3.72 0.14
N PHE A 80 4.47 2.57 0.63
CA PHE A 80 5.87 2.19 0.51
C PHE A 80 6.29 2.03 -0.95
N VAL A 81 5.48 1.33 -1.77
CA VAL A 81 5.72 1.20 -3.22
C VAL A 81 5.66 2.56 -3.90
N ALA A 82 4.69 3.41 -3.55
CA ALA A 82 4.61 4.76 -4.11
C ALA A 82 5.85 5.60 -3.79
N LEU A 83 6.34 5.54 -2.55
CA LEU A 83 7.56 6.23 -2.12
C LEU A 83 8.82 5.66 -2.80
N LEU A 84 8.88 4.35 -3.03
CA LEU A 84 9.96 3.74 -3.80
C LEU A 84 9.94 4.22 -5.25
N LEU A 85 8.79 4.15 -5.93
CA LEU A 85 8.63 4.65 -7.29
C LEU A 85 8.96 6.14 -7.38
N TRP A 86 8.52 6.94 -6.41
CA TRP A 86 8.90 8.35 -6.28
C TRP A 86 10.40 8.54 -6.13
N GLY A 87 11.04 7.74 -5.28
CA GLY A 87 12.49 7.73 -5.10
C GLY A 87 13.25 7.36 -6.38
N PHE A 88 12.71 6.45 -7.20
CA PHE A 88 13.25 6.11 -8.51
C PHE A 88 13.06 7.22 -9.54
N ILE A 89 11.89 7.88 -9.56
CA ILE A 89 11.56 8.99 -10.48
C ILE A 89 12.43 10.22 -10.17
N LYS A 90 12.62 10.56 -8.88
CA LYS A 90 13.47 11.68 -8.45
C LYS A 90 14.96 11.33 -8.36
N GLY A 91 15.31 10.05 -8.47
CA GLY A 91 16.68 9.57 -8.33
C GLY A 91 17.44 9.61 -9.64
N LYS A 92 18.56 10.35 -9.69
CA LYS A 92 19.61 10.43 -10.74
C LYS A 92 19.19 10.69 -12.20
N VAL A 93 17.91 10.61 -12.54
CA VAL A 93 17.37 10.96 -13.85
C VAL A 93 16.67 12.30 -13.68
N GLU A 94 17.24 13.36 -14.26
CA GLU A 94 16.55 14.65 -14.37
C GLU A 94 15.37 14.47 -15.33
N ILE A 95 14.23 14.04 -14.79
CA ILE A 95 12.97 14.01 -15.54
C ILE A 95 12.49 15.46 -15.64
N GLY A 96 13.00 16.17 -16.64
CA GLY A 96 12.60 17.55 -16.92
C GLY A 96 11.19 17.65 -17.53
N GLY A 97 10.41 18.63 -17.08
CA GLY A 97 9.12 19.03 -17.67
C GLY A 97 7.88 18.33 -17.08
N ASN A 98 6.74 18.45 -17.76
CA ASN A 98 5.43 17.92 -17.31
C ASN A 98 5.38 16.39 -17.10
N MET A 99 6.44 15.66 -17.49
CA MET A 99 6.58 14.21 -17.34
C MET A 99 6.60 13.78 -15.85
N GLU A 100 7.17 14.60 -14.95
CA GLU A 100 7.14 14.35 -13.50
C GLU A 100 5.69 14.31 -12.98
N ASN A 101 4.87 15.28 -13.40
CA ASN A 101 3.46 15.37 -12.99
C ASN A 101 2.61 14.23 -13.57
N VAL A 102 2.91 13.79 -14.80
CA VAL A 102 2.24 12.63 -15.42
C VAL A 102 2.61 11.34 -14.68
N LEU A 103 3.89 11.11 -14.38
CA LEU A 103 4.34 9.95 -13.63
C LEU A 103 3.77 9.93 -12.20
N MET A 104 3.72 11.08 -11.53
CA MET A 104 3.06 11.21 -10.23
C MET A 104 1.57 10.87 -10.31
N GLY A 105 0.86 11.36 -11.34
CA GLY A 105 -0.54 11.03 -11.58
C GLY A 105 -0.75 9.52 -11.77
N VAL A 106 0.11 8.86 -12.56
CA VAL A 106 0.06 7.40 -12.79
C VAL A 106 0.29 6.63 -11.48
N VAL A 107 1.26 7.03 -10.66
CA VAL A 107 1.53 6.38 -9.36
C VAL A 107 0.32 6.51 -8.44
N ILE A 108 -0.28 7.71 -8.34
CA ILE A 108 -1.47 7.94 -7.51
C ILE A 108 -2.65 7.09 -7.99
N VAL A 109 -2.89 7.04 -9.30
CA VAL A 109 -3.96 6.21 -9.88
C VAL A 109 -3.70 4.71 -9.63
N ALA A 110 -2.47 4.24 -9.77
CA ALA A 110 -2.10 2.85 -9.49
C ALA A 110 -2.28 2.48 -8.01
N VAL A 111 -1.93 3.40 -7.10
CA VAL A 111 -2.13 3.28 -5.65
C VAL A 111 -3.63 3.17 -5.32
N ILE A 112 -4.44 4.09 -5.86
CA ILE A 112 -5.89 4.11 -5.67
C ILE A 112 -6.52 2.81 -6.22
N ALA A 113 -6.09 2.36 -7.40
CA ALA A 113 -6.55 1.12 -7.99
C ALA A 113 -6.16 -0.10 -7.13
N ALA A 114 -4.92 -0.18 -6.64
CA ALA A 114 -4.50 -1.27 -5.75
C ALA A 114 -5.32 -1.32 -4.45
N ILE A 115 -5.66 -0.16 -3.88
CA ILE A 115 -6.52 -0.06 -2.70
C ILE A 115 -7.92 -0.58 -3.03
N PHE A 116 -8.56 -0.11 -4.10
CA PHE A 116 -9.89 -0.58 -4.51
C PHE A 116 -9.92 -2.09 -4.80
N TRP A 117 -8.89 -2.62 -5.46
CA TRP A 117 -8.77 -4.05 -5.73
C TRP A 117 -8.64 -4.86 -4.43
N SER A 118 -7.84 -4.38 -3.48
CA SER A 118 -7.67 -5.05 -2.17
C SER A 118 -8.92 -5.06 -1.31
N MET A 119 -9.79 -4.06 -1.49
CA MET A 119 -11.08 -3.96 -0.80
C MET A 119 -12.14 -4.89 -1.40
N GLY A 120 -11.81 -5.64 -2.45
CA GLY A 120 -12.78 -6.47 -3.18
C GLY A 120 -13.85 -5.64 -3.87
N ILE A 121 -13.61 -4.33 -4.03
CA ILE A 121 -14.48 -3.46 -4.82
C ILE A 121 -14.19 -3.78 -6.27
N ASP A 122 -15.17 -4.39 -6.92
CA ASP A 122 -15.12 -4.71 -8.34
C ASP A 122 -14.98 -3.41 -9.13
N MET A 123 -13.75 -3.08 -9.52
CA MET A 123 -13.47 -1.96 -10.39
C MET A 123 -13.86 -2.38 -11.80
N GLY A 124 -15.16 -2.33 -12.10
CA GLY A 124 -15.69 -2.64 -13.42
C GLY A 124 -14.97 -1.92 -14.56
N ALA A 125 -14.33 -0.76 -14.31
CA ALA A 125 -13.48 -0.08 -15.28
C ALA A 125 -12.18 -0.85 -15.64
N ILE A 126 -11.54 -1.56 -14.70
CA ILE A 126 -10.37 -2.40 -14.96
C ILE A 126 -10.81 -3.68 -15.67
N ASP A 127 -11.93 -4.27 -15.26
CA ASP A 127 -12.48 -5.44 -15.94
C ASP A 127 -12.95 -5.10 -17.37
N LEU A 128 -13.46 -3.89 -17.61
CA LEU A 128 -13.77 -3.38 -18.94
C LEU A 128 -12.52 -3.13 -19.80
N LEU A 129 -11.37 -2.78 -19.21
CA LEU A 129 -10.13 -2.48 -19.95
C LEU A 129 -9.22 -3.71 -20.16
N PHE A 130 -9.25 -4.68 -19.25
CA PHE A 130 -8.33 -5.82 -19.24
C PHE A 130 -9.01 -7.18 -19.41
N ASN A 131 -10.29 -7.29 -19.08
CA ASN A 131 -11.01 -8.57 -19.02
C ASN A 131 -12.13 -8.69 -20.07
N GLN A 132 -12.04 -7.90 -21.14
CA GLN A 132 -12.95 -7.95 -22.29
C GLN A 132 -12.34 -8.70 -23.48
N SER A 133 -13.16 -9.28 -24.35
CA SER A 133 -12.69 -10.02 -25.54
C SER A 133 -11.79 -9.18 -26.47
N TRP A 134 -11.93 -7.86 -26.45
CA TRP A 134 -11.13 -6.92 -27.25
C TRP A 134 -9.81 -6.51 -26.58
N SER A 135 -9.68 -6.66 -25.25
CA SER A 135 -8.53 -6.15 -24.48
C SER A 135 -7.24 -6.86 -24.90
N ASN A 136 -7.29 -8.18 -25.05
CA ASN A 136 -6.13 -9.00 -25.36
C ASN A 136 -5.51 -8.59 -26.71
N THR A 137 -6.35 -8.39 -27.72
CA THR A 137 -5.94 -7.92 -29.05
C THR A 137 -5.35 -6.51 -28.99
N LEU A 138 -5.98 -5.59 -28.24
CA LEU A 138 -5.49 -4.21 -28.11
C LEU A 138 -4.12 -4.17 -27.42
N TRP A 139 -3.97 -4.84 -26.28
CA TRP A 139 -2.72 -4.84 -25.51
C TRP A 139 -1.58 -5.55 -26.23
N THR A 140 -1.87 -6.62 -26.97
CA THR A 140 -0.89 -7.29 -27.84
C THR A 140 -0.40 -6.33 -28.94
N ASN A 141 -1.30 -5.61 -29.60
CA ASN A 141 -0.93 -4.65 -30.65
C ASN A 141 -0.14 -3.46 -30.10
N VAL A 142 -0.53 -2.92 -28.93
CA VAL A 142 0.22 -1.85 -28.26
C VAL A 142 1.63 -2.33 -27.90
N ALA A 143 1.78 -3.54 -27.36
CA ALA A 143 3.08 -4.11 -27.05
C ALA A 143 3.95 -4.24 -28.32
N PHE A 144 3.40 -4.71 -29.44
CA PHE A 144 4.11 -4.77 -30.72
C PHE A 144 4.56 -3.38 -31.20
N VAL A 145 3.69 -2.37 -31.13
CA VAL A 145 4.05 -0.99 -31.51
C VAL A 145 5.17 -0.44 -30.63
N VAL A 146 5.13 -0.68 -29.32
CA VAL A 146 6.19 -0.26 -28.40
C VAL A 146 7.51 -0.95 -28.71
N VAL A 147 7.50 -2.27 -28.96
CA VAL A 147 8.70 -3.02 -29.34
C VAL A 147 9.29 -2.49 -30.65
N ILE A 148 8.45 -2.22 -31.65
CA ILE A 148 8.89 -1.64 -32.93
C ILE A 148 9.47 -0.24 -32.71
N ALA A 149 8.81 0.61 -31.92
CA ALA A 149 9.29 1.95 -31.60
C ALA A 149 10.64 1.91 -30.89
N ILE A 150 10.84 1.00 -29.94
CA ILE A 150 12.12 0.77 -29.26
C ILE A 150 13.18 0.29 -30.26
N ALA A 151 12.85 -0.67 -31.12
CA ALA A 151 13.78 -1.17 -32.13
C ALA A 151 14.22 -0.05 -33.10
N ILE A 152 13.28 0.77 -33.58
CA ILE A 152 13.58 1.93 -34.43
C ILE A 152 14.45 2.95 -33.68
N ALA A 153 14.10 3.27 -32.42
CA ALA A 153 14.88 4.20 -31.61
C ALA A 153 16.32 3.71 -31.39
N LEU A 154 16.52 2.41 -31.14
CA LEU A 154 17.84 1.80 -30.99
C LEU A 154 18.64 1.83 -32.31
N VAL A 155 18.00 1.55 -33.45
CA VAL A 155 18.62 1.60 -34.77
C VAL A 155 19.04 3.03 -35.13
N LEU A 156 18.15 4.01 -34.92
CA LEU A 156 18.43 5.42 -35.21
C LEU A 156 19.53 5.98 -34.30
N ARG A 157 19.63 5.50 -33.05
CA ARG A 157 20.71 5.89 -32.14
C ARG A 157 22.08 5.35 -32.57
N LYS A 158 22.14 4.18 -33.21
CA LYS A 158 23.37 3.58 -33.73
C LYS A 158 23.88 4.23 -35.02
N SER A 159 23.01 4.91 -35.77
CA SER A 159 23.37 5.58 -37.03
C SER A 159 23.98 6.97 -36.86
N LYS A 160 24.08 7.47 -35.61
CA LYS A 160 24.52 8.83 -35.30
C LYS A 160 25.95 8.92 -34.74
N ASP A 161 26.63 7.78 -34.67
CA ASP A 161 28.09 7.64 -34.51
C ASP A 161 28.70 7.17 -35.84
#